data_AF-A0AAV6T8P0-F1
#
_entry.id   AF-A0AAV6T8P0-F1
#
_cell.length_a   1.000
_cell.length_b   1.000
_cell.length_c   1.000
_cell.angle_alpha   90.00
_cell.angle_beta   90.00
_cell.angle_gamma   90.00
#
_symmetry.space_group_name_H-M   'P 1'
#
loop_
_entity.id
_entity.type
_entity.pdbx_description
1 polymer ?
#
loop_
_entity_poly.entity_id
_entity_poly.type
_entity_poly.pdbx_seq_one_letter_code
_entity_poly.pdbx_strand_id
1 'polypeptide(L)'
;MPLLCISLLALLLLPPTLSCGSKRPHEEIRNDYMAIVQTDLNNTREKITALMPSSSCPALKHKLRSCTPNITNIENTLHILACKMKNLRLSHTDRLAVTVQYSIRCPCPEKSTKEPSLTSRPARRRRRNQHNKNKEIKKLCKAKVLLSTVTQCYEILNAILTDI
;
A
#
# COMPACT_ATOMS: atom_id res chain seq x y z
N MET A 1 -34.30 -8.00 29.58
CA MET A 1 -33.43 -7.07 28.82
C MET A 1 -32.24 -7.85 28.24
N PRO A 2 -32.29 -8.30 26.97
CA PRO A 2 -31.23 -9.13 26.37
C PRO A 2 -30.42 -8.43 25.26
N LEU A 3 -30.72 -7.16 24.96
CA LEU A 3 -30.18 -6.45 23.79
C LEU A 3 -28.72 -5.98 23.94
N LEU A 4 -28.19 -5.90 25.17
CA LEU A 4 -26.81 -5.45 25.41
C LEU A 4 -25.77 -6.55 25.13
N CYS A 5 -26.13 -7.83 25.21
CA CYS A 5 -25.18 -8.93 24.99
C CYS A 5 -24.82 -9.15 23.51
N ILE A 6 -25.69 -8.74 22.59
CA ILE A 6 -25.47 -8.91 21.13
C ILE A 6 -24.47 -7.86 20.61
N SER A 7 -24.40 -6.68 21.23
CA SER A 7 -23.51 -5.59 20.81
C SER A 7 -22.03 -5.87 21.09
N LEU A 8 -21.72 -6.60 22.18
CA LEU A 8 -20.36 -7.02 22.53
C LEU A 8 -19.80 -8.11 21.61
N LEU A 9 -20.64 -9.05 21.17
CA LEU A 9 -20.23 -10.11 20.24
C LEU A 9 -19.90 -9.57 18.84
N ALA A 10 -20.59 -8.53 18.39
CA ALA A 10 -20.27 -7.87 17.11
C ALA A 10 -18.88 -7.21 17.13
N LEU A 11 -18.45 -6.66 18.27
CA LEU A 11 -17.10 -6.09 18.45
C LEU A 11 -15.99 -7.14 18.39
N LEU A 12 -16.24 -8.36 18.88
CA LEU A 12 -15.31 -9.49 18.80
C LEU A 12 -15.23 -10.11 17.40
N LEU A 13 -16.28 -9.94 16.59
CA LEU A 13 -16.33 -10.40 15.20
C LEU A 13 -15.79 -9.35 14.21
N LEU A 14 -15.48 -8.13 14.66
CA LEU A 14 -14.76 -7.17 13.83
C LEU A 14 -13.37 -7.74 13.54
N PRO A 15 -13.00 -7.92 12.25
CA PRO A 15 -11.69 -8.46 11.91
C PRO A 15 -10.60 -7.63 12.58
N PRO A 16 -9.63 -8.26 13.29
CA PRO A 16 -8.48 -7.57 13.86
C PRO A 16 -7.62 -6.87 12.79
N THR A 17 -7.96 -7.02 11.51
CA THR A 17 -7.35 -6.35 10.36
C THR A 17 -7.81 -4.91 10.14
N LEU A 18 -8.78 -4.39 10.90
CA LEU A 18 -9.33 -3.03 10.70
C LEU A 18 -8.53 -1.94 11.40
N SER A 19 -7.70 -2.28 12.38
CA SER A 19 -6.79 -1.35 13.03
C SER A 19 -5.41 -1.97 13.15
N CYS A 20 -4.40 -1.27 12.64
CA CYS A 20 -3.01 -1.65 12.79
C CYS A 20 -2.58 -1.35 14.23
N GLY A 21 -2.79 -2.28 15.16
CA GLY A 21 -2.44 -2.16 16.58
C GLY A 21 -1.06 -2.72 16.92
N SER A 22 -0.09 -2.56 16.02
CA SER A 22 1.26 -3.09 16.22
C SER A 22 1.86 -2.52 17.51
N LYS A 23 2.39 -3.39 18.38
CA LYS A 23 3.13 -2.99 19.59
C LYS A 23 4.63 -2.89 19.35
N ARG A 24 5.05 -2.82 18.08
CA ARG A 24 6.46 -2.82 17.74
C ARG A 24 7.07 -1.46 18.11
N PRO A 25 8.24 -1.42 18.77
CA PRO A 25 8.94 -0.17 19.04
C PRO A 25 9.23 0.58 17.74
N HIS A 26 9.03 1.90 17.75
CA HIS A 26 9.20 2.73 16.56
C HIS A 26 10.67 2.75 16.09
N GLU A 27 11.62 2.58 17.01
CA GLU A 27 13.04 2.44 16.74
C GLU A 27 13.33 1.20 15.89
N GLU A 28 12.64 0.08 16.13
CA GLU A 28 12.78 -1.11 15.30
C GLU A 28 12.24 -0.89 13.89
N ILE A 29 11.14 -0.14 13.75
CA ILE A 29 10.57 0.21 12.44
C ILE A 29 11.56 1.09 11.65
N ARG A 30 12.20 2.05 12.32
CA ARG A 30 13.29 2.87 11.76
C ARG A 30 14.51 2.01 11.39
N ASN A 31 14.91 1.07 12.22
CA ASN A 31 16.03 0.19 11.93
C ASN A 31 15.76 -0.69 10.71
N ASP A 32 14.56 -1.27 10.61
CA ASP A 32 14.12 -2.02 9.43
C ASP A 32 14.11 -1.14 8.16
N TYR A 33 13.76 0.14 8.31
CA TYR A 33 13.82 1.10 7.21
C TYR A 33 15.24 1.24 6.65
N MET A 34 16.20 1.51 7.53
CA MET A 34 17.61 1.68 7.14
C MET A 34 18.23 0.38 6.64
N ALA A 35 17.84 -0.77 7.21
CA ALA A 35 18.44 -2.05 6.86
C ALA A 35 17.91 -2.63 5.54
N ILE A 36 16.59 -2.56 5.29
CA ILE A 36 15.96 -3.34 4.21
C ILE A 36 14.98 -2.50 3.38
N VAL A 37 14.09 -1.73 4.02
CA VAL A 37 13.01 -1.05 3.29
C VAL A 37 13.56 0.00 2.32
N GLN A 38 14.60 0.75 2.71
CA GLN A 38 15.21 1.77 1.86
C GLN A 38 15.80 1.17 0.58
N THR A 39 16.50 0.03 0.70
CA THR A 39 17.04 -0.72 -0.44
C THR A 39 15.93 -1.18 -1.37
N ASP A 40 14.86 -1.78 -0.84
CA ASP A 40 13.72 -2.22 -1.65
C ASP A 40 12.97 -1.03 -2.29
N LEU A 41 12.87 0.11 -1.61
CA LEU A 41 12.32 1.35 -2.17
C LEU A 41 13.11 1.83 -3.39
N ASN A 42 14.43 1.88 -3.27
CA ASN A 42 15.31 2.33 -4.36
C ASN A 42 15.24 1.38 -5.55
N ASN A 43 15.35 0.06 -5.30
CA ASN A 43 15.23 -0.96 -6.34
C ASN A 43 13.87 -0.90 -7.07
N THR A 44 12.77 -0.71 -6.34
CA THR A 44 11.44 -0.59 -6.95
C THR A 44 11.31 0.74 -7.70
N ARG A 45 11.89 1.84 -7.19
CA ARG A 45 11.90 3.14 -7.87
C ARG A 45 12.61 3.08 -9.21
N GLU A 46 13.78 2.47 -9.27
CA GLU A 46 14.56 2.29 -10.50
C GLU A 46 13.77 1.47 -11.52
N LYS A 47 13.22 0.31 -11.10
CA LYS A 47 12.41 -0.55 -11.98
C LYS A 47 11.19 0.17 -12.55
N ILE A 48 10.46 0.91 -11.72
CA ILE A 48 9.29 1.66 -12.18
C ILE A 48 9.68 2.79 -13.12
N THR A 49 10.81 3.46 -12.86
CA THR A 49 11.31 4.55 -13.70
C THR A 49 11.75 4.02 -15.06
N ALA A 50 12.45 2.89 -15.10
CA ALA A 50 12.85 2.22 -16.35
C ALA A 50 11.66 1.77 -17.21
N LEU A 51 10.53 1.41 -16.58
CA LEU A 51 9.30 0.99 -17.27
C LEU A 51 8.38 2.16 -17.63
N MET A 52 8.65 3.36 -17.13
CA MET A 52 7.80 4.52 -17.38
C MET A 52 8.07 5.10 -18.77
N PRO A 53 7.04 5.35 -19.58
CA PRO A 53 7.20 6.12 -20.80
C PRO A 53 7.57 7.57 -20.48
N SER A 54 8.24 8.23 -21.41
CA SER A 54 8.66 9.65 -21.34
C SER A 54 7.50 10.66 -21.26
N SER A 55 6.26 10.21 -21.46
CA SER A 55 5.05 11.02 -21.25
C SER A 55 4.76 11.24 -19.77
N SER A 56 4.24 12.42 -19.41
CA SER A 56 3.82 12.74 -18.04
C SER A 56 2.67 11.86 -17.54
N CYS A 57 2.61 11.66 -16.22
CA CYS A 57 1.55 10.88 -15.60
C CYS A 57 0.21 11.61 -15.70
N PRO A 58 -0.88 10.96 -16.16
CA PRO A 58 -2.20 11.57 -16.13
C PRO A 58 -2.64 11.81 -14.68
N ALA A 59 -3.40 12.88 -14.46
CA ALA A 59 -3.92 13.23 -13.15
C ALA A 59 -4.64 12.03 -12.50
N LEU A 60 -4.19 11.64 -11.30
CA LEU A 60 -4.80 10.57 -10.54
C LEU A 60 -6.11 11.09 -9.92
N LYS A 61 -7.23 10.41 -10.18
CA LYS A 61 -8.56 10.82 -9.70
C LYS A 61 -8.72 10.85 -8.18
N HIS A 62 -7.88 10.12 -7.44
CA HIS A 62 -7.96 10.04 -5.99
C HIS A 62 -6.62 10.45 -5.38
N LYS A 63 -6.66 11.43 -4.48
CA LYS A 63 -5.50 11.80 -3.67
C LYS A 63 -5.14 10.62 -2.77
N LEU A 64 -3.85 10.31 -2.74
CA LEU A 64 -3.31 9.32 -1.81
C LEU A 64 -3.31 9.93 -0.40
N ARG A 65 -3.43 9.10 0.64
CA ARG A 65 -3.34 9.58 2.02
C ARG A 65 -1.89 10.03 2.25
N SER A 66 -1.70 11.29 2.59
CA SER A 66 -0.38 11.84 2.96
C SER A 66 0.00 11.39 4.36
N CYS A 67 1.31 11.30 4.63
CA CYS A 67 1.81 11.08 5.98
C CYS A 67 1.82 12.39 6.79
N THR A 68 1.41 12.28 8.06
CA THR A 68 1.40 13.38 9.02
C THR A 68 2.37 13.07 10.16
N PRO A 69 2.93 14.10 10.84
CA PRO A 69 3.92 13.93 11.91
C PRO A 69 3.26 13.46 13.23
N ASN A 70 2.65 12.29 13.20
CA ASN A 70 2.12 11.59 14.36
C ASN A 70 2.38 10.10 14.15
N ILE A 71 3.13 9.47 15.04
CA ILE A 71 3.72 8.15 14.79
C ILE A 71 2.65 7.06 14.53
N THR A 72 1.59 7.02 15.34
CA THR A 72 0.45 6.10 15.12
C THR A 72 -0.21 6.31 13.75
N ASN A 73 -0.31 7.57 13.30
CA ASN A 73 -0.81 7.88 11.97
C ASN A 73 0.15 7.46 10.86
N ILE A 74 1.47 7.47 11.10
CA ILE A 74 2.49 7.03 10.14
C ILE A 74 2.36 5.53 9.90
N GLU A 75 2.32 4.69 10.95
CA GLU A 75 2.19 3.23 10.81
C GLU A 75 0.91 2.83 10.09
N ASN A 76 -0.22 3.43 10.47
CA ASN A 76 -1.50 3.21 9.81
C ASN A 76 -1.45 3.65 8.34
N THR A 77 -0.75 4.75 8.04
CA THR A 77 -0.57 5.20 6.65
C THR A 77 0.32 4.25 5.87
N LEU A 78 1.45 3.79 6.43
CA LEU A 78 2.32 2.78 5.85
C LEU A 78 1.57 1.48 5.55
N HIS A 79 0.72 1.02 6.47
CA HIS A 79 -0.15 -0.14 6.26
C HIS A 79 -1.07 0.05 5.05
N ILE A 80 -1.82 1.17 5.00
CA ILE A 80 -2.71 1.48 3.89
C ILE A 80 -1.95 1.55 2.56
N LEU A 81 -0.75 2.14 2.56
CA LEU A 81 0.09 2.27 1.36
C LEU A 81 0.61 0.91 0.90
N ALA A 82 1.11 0.07 1.81
CA ALA A 82 1.57 -1.28 1.51
C ALA A 82 0.46 -2.16 0.94
N CYS A 83 -0.74 -2.07 1.52
CA CYS A 83 -1.90 -2.77 1.00
C CYS A 83 -2.36 -2.24 -0.35
N LYS A 84 -2.23 -0.94 -0.61
CA LYS A 84 -2.46 -0.39 -1.95
C LYS A 84 -1.43 -0.90 -2.96
N MET A 85 -0.16 -1.01 -2.59
CA MET A 85 0.90 -1.58 -3.44
C MET A 85 0.60 -3.03 -3.82
N LYS A 86 0.35 -3.91 -2.84
CA LYS A 86 -0.05 -5.31 -3.08
C LYS A 86 -1.28 -5.43 -4.00
N ASN A 87 -2.20 -4.48 -3.89
CA ASN A 87 -3.42 -4.44 -4.70
C ASN A 87 -3.26 -3.85 -6.10
N LEU A 88 -2.13 -3.22 -6.45
CA LEU A 88 -1.87 -2.74 -7.80
C LEU A 88 -1.67 -3.88 -8.80
N ARG A 89 -1.34 -5.09 -8.31
CA ARG A 89 -0.94 -6.24 -9.14
C ARG A 89 0.14 -5.82 -10.13
N LEU A 90 1.23 -5.28 -9.57
CA LEU A 90 2.42 -4.88 -10.29
C LEU A 90 3.59 -5.58 -9.59
N SER A 91 4.19 -6.56 -10.25
CA SER A 91 5.18 -7.47 -9.65
C SER A 91 6.35 -6.72 -9.00
N HIS A 92 6.75 -5.59 -9.57
CA HIS A 92 7.85 -4.78 -9.03
C HIS A 92 7.55 -4.13 -7.68
N THR A 93 6.28 -4.02 -7.27
CA THR A 93 5.87 -3.47 -5.96
C THR A 93 5.60 -4.54 -4.90
N ASP A 94 5.51 -5.81 -5.28
CA ASP A 94 5.06 -6.87 -4.37
C ASP A 94 6.09 -7.10 -3.25
N ARG A 95 7.37 -7.19 -3.59
CA ARG A 95 8.45 -7.34 -2.60
C ARG A 95 8.47 -6.17 -1.62
N LEU A 96 8.48 -4.93 -2.11
CA LEU A 96 8.43 -3.74 -1.26
C LEU A 96 7.18 -3.72 -0.36
N ALA A 97 6.02 -4.10 -0.87
CA ALA A 97 4.79 -4.17 -0.08
C ALA A 97 4.92 -5.17 1.07
N VAL A 98 5.57 -6.31 0.86
CA VAL A 98 5.85 -7.31 1.91
C VAL A 98 6.85 -6.77 2.92
N THR A 99 7.94 -6.15 2.47
CA THR A 99 8.97 -5.59 3.35
C THR A 99 8.41 -4.48 4.24
N VAL A 100 7.58 -3.59 3.71
CA VAL A 100 6.89 -2.56 4.51
C VAL A 100 5.94 -3.21 5.52
N GLN A 101 5.13 -4.20 5.12
CA GLN A 101 4.23 -4.91 6.05
C GLN A 101 4.99 -5.63 7.16
N TYR A 102 6.16 -6.21 6.85
CA TYR A 102 7.03 -6.86 7.82
C TYR A 102 7.58 -5.85 8.82
N SER A 103 8.09 -4.70 8.32
CA SER A 103 8.61 -3.61 9.14
C SER A 103 7.59 -3.16 10.21
N ILE A 104 6.35 -2.91 9.81
CA ILE A 104 5.29 -2.48 10.74
C ILE A 104 4.53 -3.64 11.42
N ARG A 105 4.84 -4.90 11.08
CA ARG A 105 4.15 -6.13 11.51
C ARG A 105 2.63 -6.10 11.34
N CYS A 106 2.19 -5.63 10.17
CA CYS A 106 0.78 -5.39 9.92
C CYS A 106 0.38 -5.96 8.56
N PRO A 107 -0.24 -7.15 8.51
CA PRO A 107 -0.63 -7.77 7.26
C PRO A 107 -1.84 -7.05 6.65
N CYS A 108 -1.94 -7.09 5.32
CA CYS A 108 -3.14 -6.65 4.64
C CYS A 108 -4.27 -7.67 4.79
N PRO A 109 -5.54 -7.23 4.93
CA PRO A 109 -6.66 -8.15 4.91
C PRO A 109 -6.64 -8.95 3.59
N GLU A 110 -6.75 -10.26 3.71
CA GLU A 110 -6.91 -11.13 2.55
C GLU A 110 -8.19 -10.72 1.83
N LYS A 111 -8.09 -10.49 0.53
CA LYS A 111 -9.30 -10.28 -0.27
C LYS A 111 -10.06 -11.59 -0.27
N SER A 112 -11.30 -11.56 0.21
CA SER A 112 -12.31 -12.56 -0.13
C SER A 112 -12.17 -12.91 -1.61
N THR A 113 -11.81 -14.15 -1.88
CA THR A 113 -11.76 -14.74 -3.20
C THR A 113 -13.19 -14.77 -3.72
N LYS A 114 -13.70 -13.64 -4.22
CA LYS A 114 -14.94 -13.66 -4.99
C LYS A 114 -14.66 -14.55 -6.18
N GLU A 115 -15.38 -15.67 -6.23
CA GLU A 115 -15.43 -16.57 -7.38
C GLU A 115 -15.47 -15.76 -8.67
N PRO A 116 -14.68 -16.14 -9.68
CA PRO A 116 -14.74 -15.47 -10.97
C PRO A 116 -16.13 -15.71 -11.56
N SER A 117 -16.98 -14.68 -11.56
CA SER A 117 -18.27 -14.76 -12.24
C SER A 117 -18.02 -14.95 -13.74
N LEU A 118 -18.32 -16.16 -14.21
CA LEU A 118 -18.28 -16.57 -15.61
C LEU A 118 -19.36 -15.79 -16.39
N THR A 119 -19.06 -14.57 -16.79
CA THR A 119 -19.83 -13.87 -17.84
C THR A 119 -18.89 -13.53 -19.00
N SER A 120 -18.74 -14.54 -19.87
CA SER A 120 -18.08 -14.41 -21.17
C SER A 120 -18.98 -13.61 -22.12
N ARG A 121 -18.58 -12.37 -22.45
CA ARG A 121 -19.11 -11.63 -23.61
C ARG A 121 -18.07 -11.62 -24.74
N PRO A 122 -18.48 -11.82 -26.02
CA PRO A 122 -17.53 -11.92 -27.12
C PRO A 122 -16.94 -10.55 -27.50
N ALA A 123 -15.77 -10.64 -28.14
CA ALA A 123 -14.74 -9.63 -28.19
C ALA A 123 -14.93 -8.52 -29.23
N ARG A 124 -14.93 -7.24 -28.80
CA ARG A 124 -14.52 -6.10 -29.64
C ARG A 124 -12.99 -6.01 -29.65
N ARG A 125 -12.34 -6.68 -30.60
CA ARG A 125 -10.91 -7.04 -30.55
C ARG A 125 -9.90 -5.97 -31.02
N ARG A 126 -10.31 -4.75 -31.44
CA ARG A 126 -9.35 -3.73 -31.94
C ARG A 126 -9.07 -2.52 -31.02
N ARG A 127 -9.96 -2.15 -30.08
CA ARG A 127 -9.71 -1.05 -29.10
C ARG A 127 -8.93 -1.47 -27.84
N ARG A 128 -8.59 -2.76 -27.70
CA ARG A 128 -8.11 -3.34 -26.44
C ARG A 128 -6.63 -3.01 -26.13
N ASN A 129 -5.78 -2.91 -27.14
CA ASN A 129 -4.33 -2.74 -26.94
C ASN A 129 -3.97 -1.35 -26.40
N GLN A 130 -4.56 -0.28 -26.95
CA GLN A 130 -4.33 1.08 -26.45
C GLN A 130 -4.88 1.29 -25.04
N HIS A 131 -6.05 0.69 -24.75
CA HIS A 131 -6.65 0.74 -23.42
C HIS A 131 -5.80 0.00 -22.37
N ASN A 132 -5.21 -1.15 -22.73
CA ASN A 132 -4.32 -1.90 -21.85
C ASN A 132 -3.03 -1.14 -21.55
N LYS A 133 -2.38 -0.55 -22.56
CA LYS A 133 -1.19 0.30 -22.36
C LYS A 133 -1.47 1.47 -21.43
N ASN A 134 -2.58 2.19 -21.62
CA ASN A 134 -2.98 3.29 -20.73
C ASN A 134 -3.24 2.80 -19.29
N LYS A 135 -3.80 1.59 -19.13
CA LYS A 135 -4.02 0.98 -17.81
C LYS A 135 -2.70 0.66 -17.09
N GLU A 136 -1.70 0.15 -17.81
CA GLU A 136 -0.37 -0.11 -17.25
C GLU A 136 0.35 1.19 -16.87
N ILE A 137 0.31 2.20 -17.73
CA ILE A 137 0.87 3.53 -17.43
C ILE A 137 0.24 4.11 -16.16
N LYS A 138 -1.09 4.03 -16.03
CA LYS A 138 -1.80 4.48 -14.81
C LYS A 138 -1.35 3.72 -13.56
N LYS A 139 -1.06 2.42 -13.67
CA LYS A 139 -0.53 1.63 -12.55
C LYS A 139 0.87 2.08 -12.17
N LEU A 140 1.76 2.26 -13.14
CA LEU A 140 3.12 2.75 -12.92
C LEU A 140 3.12 4.14 -12.26
N CYS A 141 2.29 5.06 -12.77
CA CYS A 141 2.11 6.37 -12.18
C CYS A 141 1.60 6.31 -10.73
N LYS A 142 0.60 5.46 -10.46
CA LYS A 142 0.10 5.26 -9.09
C LYS A 142 1.16 4.65 -8.19
N ALA A 143 1.97 3.73 -8.70
CA ALA A 143 3.08 3.14 -7.97
C ALA A 143 4.16 4.18 -7.65
N LYS A 144 4.53 5.06 -8.60
CA LYS A 144 5.46 6.17 -8.36
C LYS A 144 5.00 7.06 -7.19
N VAL A 145 3.72 7.44 -7.16
CA VAL A 145 3.16 8.24 -6.06
C VAL A 145 3.20 7.47 -4.75
N LEU A 146 2.86 6.18 -4.73
CA LEU A 146 2.98 5.34 -3.54
C LEU A 146 4.41 5.30 -3.00
N LEU A 147 5.42 5.12 -3.87
CA LEU A 147 6.83 5.12 -3.46
C LEU A 147 7.24 6.44 -2.82
N SER A 148 6.86 7.57 -3.43
CA SER A 148 7.15 8.90 -2.88
C SER A 148 6.52 9.08 -1.51
N THR A 149 5.26 8.69 -1.33
CA THR A 149 4.57 8.81 -0.03
C THR A 149 5.16 7.88 1.02
N VAL A 150 5.48 6.61 0.68
CA VAL A 150 6.14 5.68 1.62
C VAL A 150 7.49 6.23 2.07
N THR A 151 8.28 6.78 1.14
CA THR A 151 9.56 7.40 1.46
C THR A 151 9.37 8.55 2.46
N GLN A 152 8.45 9.46 2.17
CA GLN A 152 8.12 10.59 3.05
C GLN A 152 7.69 10.13 4.45
N CYS A 153 6.89 9.06 4.55
CA CYS A 153 6.46 8.50 5.83
C CYS A 153 7.64 8.07 6.70
N TYR A 154 8.61 7.36 6.12
CA TYR A 154 9.80 6.93 6.85
C TYR A 154 10.76 8.08 7.15
N GLU A 155 10.87 9.07 6.28
CA GLU A 155 11.65 10.29 6.56
C GLU A 155 11.09 11.06 7.76
N ILE A 156 9.75 11.23 7.82
CA ILE A 156 9.08 11.85 8.97
C ILE A 156 9.28 11.01 10.23
N LEU A 157 9.15 9.67 10.14
CA LEU A 157 9.39 8.78 11.27
C LEU A 157 10.82 8.94 11.81
N ASN A 158 11.80 8.98 10.90
CA ASN A 158 13.20 9.16 11.28
C ASN A 158 13.42 10.49 11.97
N ALA A 159 12.90 11.59 11.42
CA ALA A 159 13.03 12.92 12.00
C ALA A 159 12.49 12.96 13.44
N ILE A 160 11.27 12.45 13.65
CA ILE A 160 10.64 12.39 14.98
C ILE A 160 11.51 11.61 15.98
N LEU A 161 12.12 10.50 15.56
CA LEU A 161 12.94 9.65 16.44
C LEU A 161 14.37 10.16 16.66
N THR A 162 14.85 11.12 15.85
CA THR A 162 16.14 11.81 16.10
C THR A 162 16.01 13.08 16.94
N ASP A 163 14.80 13.65 17.02
CA ASP A 163 14.51 14.85 17.83
C ASP A 163 14.11 14.51 19.29
N ILE A 164 14.10 13.22 19.65
CA ILE A 164 13.85 12.68 21.01
C ILE A 164 15.18 12.21 21.59
#